data_AF-A0AAD7RYH8-F1
#
_entry.id   AF-A0AAD7RYH8-F1
#
_cell.length_a   1.000
_cell.length_b   1.000
_cell.length_c   1.000
_cell.angle_alpha   90.00
_cell.angle_beta   90.00
_cell.angle_gamma   90.00
#
_symmetry.space_group_name_H-M   'P 1'
#
loop_
_entity.id
_entity.type
_entity.pdbx_description
1 polymer ?
#
loop_
_entity_poly.entity_id
_entity_poly.type
_entity_poly.pdbx_seq_one_letter_code
_entity_poly.pdbx_strand_id
1 'polypeptide(L)'
;MKMLRKSSCPWSLRRCFDQTYYSMHCLRLRHLQLTKFCGPRLFRNRHYSQRQIPILTLFTKDLCPLCDEAKESLEPYKHRFVLQEVDITRPENSVWYDRYKYDIPVFHLNGQFLMMHRVNVAVLEKRLARIEDKKI
;
A
#
# COMPACT_ATOMS: atom_id res chain seq x y z
N MET A 1 -10.20 -53.74 -7.10
CA MET A 1 -11.58 -53.25 -7.26
C MET A 1 -11.54 -51.91 -8.03
N LYS A 2 -12.25 -51.87 -9.17
CA LYS A 2 -12.84 -50.73 -9.94
C LYS A 2 -11.95 -49.49 -10.26
N MET A 3 -11.50 -49.37 -11.52
CA MET A 3 -11.97 -48.46 -12.61
C MET A 3 -11.31 -47.06 -12.59
N LEU A 4 -10.43 -46.65 -13.54
CA LEU A 4 -10.67 -46.10 -14.91
C LEU A 4 -11.51 -44.80 -14.88
N ARG A 5 -11.19 -43.61 -15.43
CA ARG A 5 -10.48 -43.15 -16.66
C ARG A 5 -10.15 -41.63 -16.59
N LYS A 6 -9.07 -41.21 -17.31
CA LYS A 6 -8.86 -40.07 -18.27
C LYS A 6 -9.75 -38.80 -18.14
N SER A 7 -9.37 -37.53 -18.39
CA SER A 7 -8.29 -36.88 -19.15
C SER A 7 -8.48 -35.34 -19.12
N SER A 8 -7.38 -34.60 -19.30
CA SER A 8 -7.21 -33.29 -19.97
C SER A 8 -7.57 -31.93 -19.30
N CYS A 9 -6.47 -31.14 -19.16
CA CYS A 9 -6.30 -29.70 -19.44
C CYS A 9 -6.86 -28.66 -18.45
N PRO A 10 -6.40 -27.38 -18.47
CA PRO A 10 -5.09 -26.81 -18.83
C PRO A 10 -4.65 -25.66 -17.88
N TRP A 11 -3.52 -25.05 -18.23
CA TRP A 11 -2.83 -23.89 -17.66
C TRP A 11 -3.69 -22.76 -17.07
N SER A 12 -3.17 -22.08 -16.04
CA SER A 12 -2.89 -20.63 -16.11
C SER A 12 -2.39 -20.09 -14.76
N LEU A 13 -1.15 -19.60 -14.77
CA LEU A 13 -0.61 -18.39 -14.12
C LEU A 13 -0.90 -18.11 -12.63
N ARG A 14 0.01 -17.61 -11.81
CA ARG A 14 1.46 -17.32 -11.82
C ARG A 14 1.70 -16.86 -10.38
N ARG A 15 2.67 -17.45 -9.68
CA ARG A 15 3.26 -16.91 -8.46
C ARG A 15 4.75 -16.77 -8.76
N CYS A 16 5.21 -15.57 -9.11
CA CYS A 16 6.64 -15.28 -9.24
C CYS A 16 7.03 -14.35 -8.10
N PHE A 17 7.55 -14.99 -7.05
CA PHE A 17 8.36 -14.41 -6.00
C PHE A 17 9.75 -14.17 -6.64
N ASP A 18 10.16 -12.93 -6.85
CA ASP A 18 11.45 -12.66 -7.49
C ASP A 18 12.54 -12.47 -6.43
N GLN A 19 13.39 -13.48 -6.35
CA GLN A 19 14.62 -13.50 -5.57
C GLN A 19 15.73 -13.96 -6.53
N THR A 20 16.56 -13.05 -7.04
CA THR A 20 17.77 -13.44 -7.78
C THR A 20 18.96 -12.56 -7.40
N TYR A 21 19.64 -13.05 -6.36
CA TYR A 21 21.04 -12.85 -6.02
C TYR A 21 21.89 -13.84 -6.88
N TYR A 22 23.15 -13.49 -7.18
CA TYR A 22 24.14 -14.17 -8.05
C TYR A 22 23.94 -14.06 -9.57
N SER A 23 24.95 -13.92 -10.44
CA SER A 23 26.36 -13.53 -10.35
C SER A 23 26.83 -13.45 -11.80
N MET A 24 27.77 -12.55 -12.06
CA MET A 24 28.42 -12.35 -13.35
C MET A 24 29.11 -13.61 -13.85
N HIS A 25 29.05 -13.88 -15.16
CA HIS A 25 30.22 -14.30 -15.95
C HIS A 25 29.92 -14.16 -17.46
N CYS A 26 30.42 -13.08 -18.06
CA CYS A 26 30.50 -12.91 -19.51
C CYS A 26 31.77 -13.60 -20.03
N LEU A 27 31.60 -14.61 -20.90
CA LEU A 27 32.66 -15.06 -21.77
C LEU A 27 32.84 -14.04 -22.90
N ARG A 28 34.07 -13.57 -23.14
CA ARG A 28 34.43 -12.98 -24.44
C ARG A 28 35.92 -13.04 -24.73
N LEU A 29 36.29 -13.83 -25.74
CA LEU A 29 37.41 -13.48 -26.61
C LEU A 29 36.88 -12.57 -27.74
N ARG A 30 37.60 -11.48 -27.99
CA ARG A 30 37.31 -10.43 -28.98
C ARG A 30 38.17 -10.63 -30.23
N HIS A 31 37.58 -10.36 -31.39
CA HIS A 31 38.13 -9.55 -32.49
C HIS A 31 36.93 -9.27 -33.42
N LEU A 32 36.57 -8.10 -33.94
CA LEU A 32 37.18 -6.79 -34.14
C LEU A 32 36.09 -5.70 -33.94
N GLN A 33 36.55 -4.47 -33.77
CA GLN A 33 35.80 -3.28 -33.42
C GLN A 33 34.97 -2.74 -34.59
N LEU A 34 33.81 -2.14 -34.31
CA LEU A 34 33.52 -0.74 -34.62
C LEU A 34 32.15 -0.34 -34.07
N THR A 35 32.13 0.89 -33.55
CA THR A 35 31.19 1.46 -32.60
C THR A 35 29.82 1.71 -33.22
N LYS A 36 28.82 0.94 -32.81
CA LYS A 36 27.40 1.31 -32.89
C LYS A 36 26.86 1.36 -31.48
N PHE A 37 26.74 2.57 -30.95
CA PHE A 37 25.97 2.86 -29.74
C PHE A 37 24.50 2.48 -30.02
N CYS A 38 24.13 1.24 -29.69
CA CYS A 38 22.76 0.93 -29.37
C CYS A 38 22.56 1.36 -27.92
N GLY A 39 22.19 2.63 -27.73
CA GLY A 39 21.77 3.13 -26.43
C GLY A 39 20.70 2.17 -25.86
N PRO A 40 20.75 1.85 -24.56
CA PRO A 40 19.75 0.97 -23.98
C PRO A 40 18.40 1.65 -24.19
N ARG A 41 17.45 0.90 -24.76
CA ARG A 41 16.03 1.26 -24.75
C ARG A 41 15.75 1.71 -23.33
N LEU A 42 15.53 3.00 -23.13
CA LEU A 42 15.10 3.53 -21.85
C LEU A 42 13.89 2.69 -21.46
N PHE A 43 14.07 1.94 -20.38
CA PHE A 43 13.01 1.18 -19.75
C PHE A 43 11.87 2.17 -19.56
N ARG A 44 10.85 2.02 -20.40
CA ARG A 44 9.59 2.73 -20.25
C ARG A 44 9.06 2.22 -18.92
N ASN A 45 9.31 2.98 -17.86
CA ASN A 45 8.62 2.81 -16.60
C ASN A 45 7.15 2.87 -16.97
N ARG A 46 6.54 1.69 -17.07
CA ARG A 46 5.10 1.56 -17.07
C ARG A 46 4.75 2.01 -15.66
N HIS A 47 4.51 3.31 -15.50
CA HIS A 47 3.77 3.85 -14.38
C HIS A 47 2.45 3.11 -14.43
N TYR A 48 2.38 2.00 -13.71
CA TYR A 48 1.15 1.34 -13.43
C TYR A 48 0.38 2.39 -12.64
N SER A 49 -0.55 3.06 -13.30
CA SER A 49 -1.52 3.93 -12.66
C SER A 49 -2.45 3.02 -11.86
N GLN A 50 -1.91 2.47 -10.76
CA GLN A 50 -2.68 1.72 -9.79
C GLN A 50 -3.64 2.78 -9.27
N ARG A 51 -4.95 2.56 -9.41
CA ARG A 51 -5.93 3.39 -8.71
C ARG A 51 -5.64 3.22 -7.23
N GLN A 52 -4.86 4.14 -6.65
CA GLN A 52 -4.46 4.01 -5.26
C GLN A 52 -5.69 4.26 -4.41
N ILE A 53 -6.10 3.24 -3.66
CA ILE A 53 -7.09 3.37 -2.60
C ILE A 53 -6.38 4.17 -1.50
N PRO A 54 -6.97 5.28 -1.02
CA PRO A 54 -6.33 6.07 0.01
C PRO A 54 -6.19 5.27 1.31
N ILE A 55 -5.11 5.49 2.04
CA ILE A 55 -4.85 4.86 3.34
C ILE A 55 -5.22 5.87 4.43
N LEU A 56 -6.15 5.48 5.31
CA LEU A 56 -6.51 6.24 6.49
C LEU A 56 -5.82 5.61 7.70
N THR A 57 -4.81 6.28 8.24
CA THR A 57 -4.10 5.86 9.44
C THR A 57 -4.79 6.44 10.68
N LEU A 58 -5.27 5.57 11.57
CA LEU A 58 -5.81 5.90 12.87
C LEU A 58 -4.75 5.64 13.94
N PHE A 59 -4.35 6.69 14.65
CA PHE A 59 -3.52 6.57 15.85
C PHE A 59 -4.41 6.33 17.06
N THR A 60 -4.20 5.19 17.70
CA THR A 60 -4.99 4.69 18.84
C THR A 60 -4.08 4.31 20.00
N LYS A 61 -4.68 4.08 21.17
CA LYS A 61 -4.03 3.58 22.38
C LYS A 61 -4.94 2.53 23.03
N ASP A 62 -4.35 1.62 23.80
CA ASP A 62 -5.08 0.68 24.63
C ASP A 62 -6.09 1.39 25.56
N LEU A 63 -7.29 0.82 25.66
CA LEU A 63 -8.37 1.30 26.53
C LEU A 63 -8.80 2.75 26.23
N CYS A 64 -9.15 3.05 24.97
CA CYS A 64 -9.59 4.39 24.58
C CYS A 64 -11.03 4.37 24.03
N PRO A 65 -12.05 4.75 24.83
CA PRO A 65 -13.46 4.72 24.39
C PRO A 65 -13.73 5.66 23.21
N LEU A 66 -12.98 6.78 23.11
CA LEU A 66 -13.07 7.70 21.98
C LEU A 66 -12.59 7.07 20.66
N CYS A 67 -11.62 6.14 20.72
CA CYS A 67 -11.15 5.43 19.55
C CYS A 67 -12.18 4.41 19.06
N ASP A 68 -12.94 3.80 19.97
CA ASP A 68 -14.00 2.85 19.62
C ASP A 68 -15.16 3.55 18.90
N GLU A 69 -15.64 4.69 19.44
CA GLU A 69 -16.66 5.54 18.79
C GLU A 69 -16.22 6.00 17.39
N ALA A 70 -14.93 6.36 17.26
CA ALA A 70 -14.34 6.73 15.99
C ALA A 70 -14.35 5.59 14.97
N LYS A 71 -14.05 4.35 15.39
CA LYS A 71 -14.06 3.17 14.50
C LYS A 71 -15.47 2.89 13.99
N GLU A 72 -16.46 2.95 14.86
CA GLU A 72 -17.87 2.77 14.50
C GLU A 72 -18.31 3.82 13.46
N SER A 73 -17.92 5.09 13.66
CA SER A 73 -18.21 6.17 12.72
C SER A 73 -17.57 5.96 11.33
N LEU A 74 -16.47 5.20 11.25
CA LEU A 74 -15.76 4.91 10.02
C LEU A 74 -16.23 3.62 9.32
N GLU A 75 -16.97 2.76 10.00
CA GLU A 75 -17.53 1.51 9.46
C GLU A 75 -18.19 1.68 8.08
N PRO A 76 -19.10 2.65 7.85
CA PRO A 76 -19.75 2.81 6.56
C PRO A 76 -18.78 3.20 5.43
N TYR A 77 -17.62 3.78 5.75
CA TYR A 77 -16.67 4.30 4.76
C TYR A 77 -15.48 3.37 4.48
N LYS A 78 -15.37 2.23 5.18
CA LYS A 78 -14.27 1.25 5.01
C LYS A 78 -14.09 0.73 3.58
N HIS A 79 -15.11 0.82 2.73
CA HIS A 79 -15.01 0.43 1.33
C HIS A 79 -14.26 1.45 0.44
N ARG A 80 -14.12 2.71 0.88
CA ARG A 80 -13.49 3.79 0.11
C ARG A 80 -12.01 3.99 0.42
N PHE A 81 -11.55 3.51 1.57
CA PHE A 81 -10.17 3.65 2.02
C PHE A 81 -9.70 2.38 2.74
N VAL A 82 -8.40 2.21 2.88
CA VAL A 82 -7.82 1.17 3.73
C VAL A 82 -7.57 1.76 5.12
N LEU A 83 -8.24 1.24 6.15
CA LEU A 83 -8.00 1.64 7.53
C LEU A 83 -6.72 0.96 8.04
N GLN A 84 -5.77 1.76 8.51
CA GLN A 84 -4.55 1.30 9.16
C GLN A 84 -4.55 1.77 10.61
N GLU A 85 -4.50 0.85 11.55
CA GLU A 85 -4.42 1.19 12.97
C GLU A 85 -2.96 1.19 13.42
N VAL A 86 -2.56 2.26 14.11
CA VAL A 86 -1.24 2.41 14.69
C VAL A 86 -1.40 2.66 16.18
N ASP A 87 -0.98 1.69 16.97
CA ASP A 87 -0.92 1.84 18.42
C ASP A 87 0.31 2.69 18.81
N ILE A 88 0.05 3.82 19.45
CA ILE A 88 1.09 4.77 19.89
C ILE A 88 1.79 4.31 21.18
N THR A 89 1.26 3.34 21.92
CA THR A 89 1.89 2.86 23.17
C THR A 89 3.14 2.01 22.91
N ARG A 90 3.22 1.46 21.71
CA ARG A 90 4.33 0.63 21.27
C ARG A 90 5.65 1.41 21.24
N PRO A 91 6.77 0.83 21.72
CA PRO A 91 8.06 1.52 21.78
C PRO A 91 8.57 1.94 20.40
N GLU A 92 8.23 1.19 19.34
CA GLU A 92 8.58 1.54 17.96
C GLU A 92 7.91 2.83 17.47
N ASN A 93 6.80 3.23 18.10
CA ASN A 93 5.99 4.40 17.76
C ASN A 93 6.09 5.52 18.82
N SER A 94 7.11 5.50 19.69
CA SER A 94 7.32 6.50 20.75
C SER A 94 7.26 7.96 20.26
N VAL A 95 7.75 8.22 19.04
CA VAL A 95 7.65 9.55 18.39
C VAL A 95 6.20 10.03 18.26
N TRP A 96 5.27 9.13 17.96
CA TRP A 96 3.84 9.45 17.86
C TRP A 96 3.20 9.59 19.24
N TYR A 97 3.66 8.82 20.23
CA TYR A 97 3.23 8.96 21.61
C TYR A 97 3.46 10.38 22.11
N ASP A 98 4.69 10.89 21.99
CA ASP A 98 5.03 12.22 22.48
C ASP A 98 4.24 13.33 21.79
N ARG A 99 3.92 13.14 20.51
CA ARG A 99 3.18 14.10 19.70
C ARG A 99 1.68 14.09 19.97
N TYR A 100 1.07 12.92 20.14
CA TYR A 100 -0.38 12.75 20.09
C TYR A 100 -1.00 12.16 21.36
N LYS A 101 -0.23 11.90 22.42
CA LYS A 101 -0.72 11.32 23.69
C LYS A 101 -1.99 11.95 24.27
N TYR A 102 -2.23 13.24 24.03
CA TYR A 102 -3.40 13.97 24.52
C TYR A 102 -4.44 14.27 23.44
N ASP A 103 -4.16 13.95 22.18
CA ASP A 103 -4.97 14.32 21.01
C ASP A 103 -5.58 13.11 20.27
N ILE A 104 -5.36 11.89 20.77
CA ILE A 104 -5.97 10.68 20.24
C ILE A 104 -7.51 10.71 20.39
N PRO A 105 -8.28 10.21 19.39
CA PRO A 105 -7.83 9.62 18.12
C PRO A 105 -7.36 10.66 17.11
N VAL A 106 -6.24 10.37 16.42
CA VAL A 106 -5.71 11.21 15.32
C VAL A 106 -5.79 10.45 14.01
N PHE A 107 -6.19 11.14 12.93
CA PHE A 107 -6.37 10.56 11.61
C PHE A 107 -5.44 11.20 10.59
N HIS A 108 -4.67 10.37 9.90
CA HIS A 108 -3.89 10.78 8.73
C HIS A 108 -4.44 10.10 7.48
N LEU A 109 -4.59 10.85 6.39
CA LEU A 109 -4.97 10.33 5.09
C LEU A 109 -3.79 10.42 4.13
N ASN A 110 -3.31 9.28 3.64
CA ASN A 110 -2.10 9.14 2.84
C ASN A 110 -0.88 9.80 3.50
N GLY A 111 -0.75 9.63 4.83
CA GLY A 111 0.33 10.22 5.62
C GLY A 111 0.20 11.74 5.87
N GLN A 112 -0.91 12.37 5.47
CA GLN A 112 -1.19 13.77 5.78
C GLN A 112 -2.21 13.86 6.90
N PHE A 113 -1.98 14.74 7.87
CA PHE A 113 -2.95 15.03 8.92
C PHE A 113 -4.31 15.44 8.32
N LEU A 114 -5.39 14.81 8.80
CA LEU A 114 -6.77 15.08 8.38
C LEU A 114 -7.56 15.74 9.50
N MET A 115 -7.65 15.08 10.65
CA MET A 115 -8.47 15.50 11.80
C MET A 115 -8.01 14.78 13.09
N MET A 116 -8.45 15.26 14.24
CA MET A 116 -8.17 14.69 15.58
C MET A 116 -9.38 14.84 16.51
N HIS A 117 -9.34 14.13 17.65
CA HIS A 117 -10.34 14.06 18.73
C HIS A 117 -11.70 13.47 18.34
N ARG A 118 -12.27 13.85 17.19
CA ARG A 118 -13.58 13.40 16.70
C ARG A 118 -13.57 13.18 15.20
N VAL A 119 -14.35 12.20 14.74
CA VAL A 119 -14.56 11.94 13.32
C VAL A 119 -15.51 12.98 12.75
N ASN A 120 -15.01 13.82 11.84
CA ASN A 120 -15.84 14.73 11.07
C ASN A 120 -16.10 14.14 9.68
N VAL A 121 -17.29 13.58 9.50
CA VAL A 121 -17.71 12.91 8.26
C VAL A 121 -17.66 13.85 7.06
N ALA A 122 -18.10 15.10 7.20
CA ALA A 122 -18.11 16.07 6.11
C ALA A 122 -16.69 16.39 5.61
N VAL A 123 -15.72 16.49 6.54
CA VAL A 123 -14.31 16.72 6.20
C VAL A 123 -13.71 15.49 5.50
N LEU A 124 -14.01 14.29 6.01
CA LEU A 124 -13.56 13.03 5.43
C LEU A 124 -14.07 12.88 3.99
N GLU A 125 -15.37 13.05 3.76
CA GLU A 125 -16.00 12.94 2.43
C GLU A 125 -15.41 13.95 1.45
N LYS A 126 -15.27 15.20 1.86
CA LYS A 126 -14.65 16.25 1.03
C LYS A 126 -13.21 15.89 0.65
N ARG A 127 -12.45 15.26 1.55
CA ARG A 127 -11.07 14.87 1.28
C ARG A 127 -11.00 13.64 0.37
N LEU A 128 -11.87 12.66 0.57
CA LEU A 128 -11.98 11.47 -0.29
C LEU A 128 -12.40 11.86 -1.72
N ALA A 129 -13.41 12.71 -1.88
CA ALA A 129 -13.85 13.21 -3.18
C ALA A 129 -12.71 13.90 -3.96
N ARG A 130 -11.94 14.78 -3.29
CA ARG A 130 -10.75 15.42 -3.91
C ARG A 130 -9.68 14.43 -4.37
N ILE A 131 -9.56 13.28 -3.71
CA ILE A 131 -8.61 12.24 -4.11
C ILE A 131 -9.16 11.45 -5.28
N GLU A 132 -10.46 11.20 -5.32
CA GLU A 132 -11.15 10.55 -6.43
C GLU A 132 -11.14 11.41 -7.71
N ASP A 133 -11.39 12.72 -7.60
CA ASP A 133 -11.36 13.65 -8.74
C ASP A 133 -9.98 13.75 -9.37
N LYS A 134 -8.92 13.70 -8.57
CA LYS A 134 -7.52 13.69 -9.05
C LYS A 134 -7.13 12.40 -9.77
N LYS A 135 -7.99 11.38 -9.81
CA LYS A 135 -7.75 10.14 -10.57
C LYS A 135 -8.12 10.27 -12.05
N ILE A 136 -8.64 11.43 -12.47
CA ILE A 136 -9.01 11.76 -13.86
C ILE A 136 -7.87 12.51 -14.55
#